data_AF-A0A7K5JJ76-F1
#
_entry.id   AF-A0A7K5JJ76-F1
#
_cell.length_a   1.000
_cell.length_b   1.000
_cell.length_c   1.000
_cell.angle_alpha   90.00
_cell.angle_beta   90.00
_cell.angle_gamma   90.00
#
_symmetry.space_group_name_H-M   'P 1'
#
loop_
_entity.id
_entity.type
_entity.pdbx_description
1 polymer ?
#
loop_
_entity_poly.entity_id
_entity_poly.type
_entity_poly.pdbx_seq_one_letter_code
_entity_poly.pdbx_strand_id
1 'polypeptide(L)' 'VSLRNGEQLRITCEDSKYDFRLQEIRDMKEILTIKPGDEILVECNFQTLDRSGVIFVSLFCYL' A
#
# COMPACT_ATOMS: atom_id res chain seq x y z
N VAL A 1 -4.63 -4.26 3.09
CA VAL A 1 -5.85 -4.69 3.80
C VAL A 1 -6.21 -6.09 3.33
N SER A 2 -6.65 -6.98 4.21
CA SER A 2 -7.14 -8.30 3.82
C SER A 2 -8.68 -8.31 3.79
N LEU A 3 -9.25 -8.86 2.71
CA LEU A 3 -10.68 -9.04 2.53
C LEU A 3 -11.02 -10.53 2.44
N ARG A 4 -12.21 -10.91 2.93
CA ARG A 4 -12.77 -12.25 2.72
C ARG A 4 -14.27 -12.13 2.47
N ASN A 5 -14.73 -12.69 1.36
CA ASN A 5 -16.13 -12.58 0.92
C ASN A 5 -16.61 -11.11 0.84
N GLY A 6 -15.73 -10.19 0.41
CA GLY A 6 -16.02 -8.75 0.32
C GLY A 6 -15.99 -7.99 1.65
N GLU A 7 -15.80 -8.65 2.79
CA GLU A 7 -15.68 -7.99 4.10
C GLU A 7 -14.21 -7.73 4.44
N GLN A 8 -13.93 -6.52 4.93
CA GLN A 8 -12.62 -6.17 5.45
C GLN A 8 -12.35 -6.85 6.79
N LEU A 9 -11.34 -7.72 6.82
CA LEU A 9 -10.96 -8.41 8.04
C LEU A 9 -10.04 -7.56 8.91
N ARG A 10 -8.97 -7.00 8.32
CA ARG A 10 -8.00 -6.16 9.03
C ARG A 10 -7.07 -5.38 8.10
N ILE A 11 -6.44 -4.35 8.66
CA ILE A 11 -5.29 -3.66 8.05
C ILE A 11 -4.05 -4.54 8.22
N THR A 12 -3.34 -4.80 7.12
CA THR A 12 -2.14 -5.64 7.09
C THR A 12 -0.90 -4.81 7.46
N CYS A 13 -0.69 -3.73 6.73
CA CYS A 13 0.35 -2.74 6.94
C CYS A 13 -0.24 -1.36 6.58
N GLU A 14 0.18 -0.33 7.30
CA GLU A 14 -0.17 1.06 7.02
C GLU A 14 1.04 1.93 7.31
N ASP A 15 1.35 2.84 6.39
CA ASP A 15 2.33 3.90 6.60
C ASP A 15 1.77 5.21 6.04
N SER A 16 1.19 6.02 6.93
CA SER A 16 0.62 7.32 6.60
C SER A 16 1.69 8.42 6.39
N LYS A 17 2.96 8.11 6.63
CA LYS A 17 4.10 9.02 6.47
C LYS A 17 5.19 8.39 5.60
N TYR A 18 4.79 7.52 4.68
CA TYR A 18 5.69 6.84 3.77
C TYR A 18 6.52 7.84 2.96
N ASP A 19 7.83 7.63 2.91
CA ASP A 19 8.78 8.42 2.13
C ASP A 19 9.41 7.52 1.05
N PHE A 20 9.20 7.86 -0.22
CA PHE A 20 9.72 7.10 -1.36
C PHE A 20 11.25 6.96 -1.37
N ARG A 21 11.96 7.84 -0.67
CA ARG A 21 13.42 7.82 -0.52
C ARG A 21 13.89 6.77 0.49
N LEU A 22 13.02 6.29 1.37
CA LEU A 22 13.33 5.26 2.36
C LEU A 22 12.48 4.02 2.10
N GLN A 23 13.09 3.01 1.48
CA GLN A 23 12.47 1.71 1.24
C GLN A 23 13.18 0.67 2.09
N GLU A 24 12.45 0.05 3.00
CA GLU A 24 12.99 -0.96 3.89
C GLU A 24 11.98 -2.09 4.09
N ILE A 25 12.51 -3.25 4.44
CA ILE A 25 11.71 -4.39 4.89
C ILE A 25 11.45 -4.18 6.38
N ARG A 26 10.17 -4.18 6.78
CA ARG A 26 9.76 -4.08 8.18
C ARG A 26 9.04 -5.34 8.60
N ASP A 27 9.32 -5.79 9.82
CA ASP A 27 8.53 -6.84 10.45
C ASP A 27 7.13 -6.30 10.80
N MET A 28 6.12 -7.15 10.60
CA MET A 28 4.75 -6.83 11.05
C MET A 28 4.67 -6.93 12.57
N LYS A 29 3.92 -6.02 13.19
CA LYS A 29 3.68 -6.04 14.65
C LYS A 29 3.03 -7.34 15.12
N GLU A 30 2.23 -7.96 14.27
CA GLU A 30 1.53 -9.20 14.55
C GLU A 30 1.63 -10.15 13.36
N ILE A 31 1.67 -11.46 13.64
CA ILE A 31 1.60 -12.49 12.60
C ILE A 31 0.19 -12.48 12.00
N LEU A 32 0.14 -12.44 10.67
CA LEU A 32 -1.10 -12.35 9.92
C LEU A 32 -1.30 -13.61 9.07
N THR A 33 -2.35 -14.37 9.35
CA THR A 33 -2.68 -15.58 8.60
C THR A 33 -3.60 -15.24 7.42
N ILE A 34 -3.07 -15.38 6.20
CA ILE A 34 -3.84 -15.31 4.96
C ILE A 34 -4.29 -16.72 4.58
N LYS A 35 -5.58 -16.90 4.28
CA LYS A 35 -6.17 -18.17 3.85
C LYS A 35 -6.43 -18.16 2.34
N PRO A 36 -6.48 -19.34 1.69
CA PRO A 36 -6.95 -19.44 0.31
C PRO A 36 -8.35 -18.82 0.17
N GLY A 37 -8.53 -18.00 -0.87
CA GLY A 37 -9.76 -17.24 -1.11
C GLY A 37 -9.81 -15.86 -0.44
N ASP A 38 -8.81 -15.50 0.35
CA ASP A 38 -8.63 -14.11 0.80
C ASP A 38 -8.11 -13.23 -0.34
N GLU A 39 -8.55 -11.98 -0.35
CA GLU A 39 -8.03 -10.94 -1.24
C GLU A 39 -7.13 -9.98 -0.47
N ILE A 40 -6.08 -9.49 -1.14
CA ILE A 40 -5.19 -8.46 -0.59
C ILE A 40 -5.39 -7.18 -1.38
N LEU A 41 -5.91 -6.16 -0.71
CA LEU A 41 -6.09 -4.82 -1.25
C LEU A 41 -4.95 -3.92 -0.81
N VAL A 42 -4.36 -3.20 -1.76
CA VAL A 42 -3.31 -2.20 -1.52
C VAL A 42 -3.80 -0.85 -2.04
N GLU A 43 -3.69 0.17 -1.20
CA GLU A 43 -4.02 1.55 -1.54
C GLU A 43 -2.77 2.41 -1.37
N CYS A 44 -2.53 3.31 -2.34
CA CYS A 44 -1.45 4.28 -2.30
C CYS A 44 -2.02 5.68 -2.50
N ASN A 45 -1.61 6.61 -1.64
CA ASN A 45 -1.99 8.02 -1.73
C ASN A 45 -0.83 8.83 -2.28
N PHE A 46 -1.09 9.62 -3.34
CA PHE A 46 -0.07 10.43 -4.02
C PHE A 46 -0.45 11.91 -3.95
N GLN A 47 0.55 12.78 -3.74
CA GLN A 47 0.40 14.23 -3.83
C GLN A 47 1.07 14.72 -5.13
N THR A 48 0.36 15.51 -5.93
CA THR A 48 0.86 16.04 -7.20
C THR A 48 0.76 17.57 -7.29
N LEU A 49 0.68 18.26 -6.15
CA LEU A 49 0.49 19.72 -6.08
C LEU A 49 1.64 20.51 -6.71
N ASP A 50 2.82 19.91 -6.78
CA ASP A 50 4.05 20.46 -7.36
C ASP A 50 4.26 20.04 -8.82
N ARG A 51 3.32 19.29 -9.41
CA ARG A 51 3.42 18.77 -10.78
C ARG A 51 2.52 19.55 -11.73
N SER A 52 3.07 19.94 -12.87
CA SER A 52 2.35 20.72 -13.90
C SER A 52 1.62 19.85 -14.93
N GLY A 53 1.70 18.52 -14.82
CA GLY A 53 1.12 17.59 -15.78
C GLY A 53 0.61 16.30 -15.13
N VAL A 54 -0.14 15.51 -15.90
CA VAL A 54 -0.65 14.22 -15.46
C VAL A 54 0.50 13.23 -15.30
N ILE A 55 0.54 12.53 -14.17
CA ILE A 55 1.50 11.47 -13.88
C ILE A 55 0.86 10.12 -14.20
N PHE A 56 1.59 9.28 -14.91
CA PHE A 56 1.20 7.91 -15.22
C PHE A 56 2.07 6.92 -14.44
N VAL A 57 1.48 5.79 -14.06
CA VAL A 57 2.22 4.69 -13.44
C VAL A 57 3.24 4.16 -14.44
N SER A 58 4.50 4.10 -14.03
CA SER A 58 5.60 3.56 -14.83
C SER A 58 6.63 2.89 -13.93
N LEU A 59 7.64 2.26 -14.54
CA LEU A 59 8.72 1.57 -13.83
C LEU A 59 9.52 2.50 -12.90
N PHE A 60 9.58 3.79 -13.22
CA PHE A 60 10.23 4.81 -12.41
C PHE A 60 9.18 5.81 -11.91
N CYS A 61 8.63 5.54 -10.73
CA CYS A 61 7.87 6.54 -10.00
C CYS A 61 8.87 7.47 -9.28
N TYR A 62 9.53 8.35 -10.02
CA TYR A 62 10.20 9.51 -9.41
C TYR A 62 9.10 10.50 -9.02
N LEU A 63 8.63 10.35 -7.78
CA LEU A 63 7.79 11.33 -7.10
C LEU A 63 8.60 12.50 -6.55
#